data_AF-A0A1V4VX38-F1
#
_entry.id   AF-A0A1V4VX38-F1
#
_cell.length_a   1.000
_cell.length_b   1.000
_cell.length_c   1.000
_cell.angle_alpha   90.00
_cell.angle_beta   90.00
_cell.angle_gamma   90.00
#
_symmetry.space_group_name_H-M   'P 1'
#
loop_
_entity.id
_entity.type
_entity.pdbx_description
1 polymer ?
#
loop_
_entity_poly.entity_id
_entity_poly.type
_entity_poly.pdbx_seq_one_letter_code
_entity_poly.pdbx_strand_id
1 'polypeptide(L)'
;MLLHFKSGTIPPKNDYIIGFLNGLRDKFKEQVESKGYALVLVKDALVVKAVEDKKLKSGRTSRIVMAGSTGAREAGYREGRKFNEKRKMLQ
;
A
#
# COMPACT_ATOMS: atom_id res chain seq x y z
N MET A 1 10.35 23.44 -32.64
CA MET A 1 10.95 23.48 -31.29
C MET A 1 10.34 22.36 -30.47
N LEU A 2 11.07 21.25 -30.30
CA LEU A 2 10.62 20.07 -29.59
C LEU A 2 10.78 20.34 -28.08
N LEU A 3 9.70 20.29 -27.30
CA LEU A 3 9.77 20.46 -25.85
C LEU A 3 10.40 19.20 -25.24
N HIS A 4 11.65 19.31 -24.81
CA HIS A 4 12.28 18.31 -23.94
C HIS A 4 11.55 18.32 -22.59
N PHE A 5 10.75 17.28 -22.32
CA PHE A 5 10.32 16.96 -20.97
C PHE A 5 11.57 16.65 -20.14
N LYS A 6 11.92 17.54 -19.21
CA LYS A 6 12.91 17.24 -18.17
C LYS A 6 12.46 15.95 -17.48
N SER A 7 13.36 14.95 -17.47
CA SER A 7 13.20 13.72 -16.70
C SER A 7 13.03 14.07 -15.22
N GLY A 8 11.80 14.09 -14.74
CA GLY A 8 11.53 14.13 -13.30
C GLY A 8 12.13 12.88 -12.70
N THR A 9 13.08 13.03 -11.79
CA THR A 9 13.62 11.92 -11.01
C THR A 9 12.45 11.23 -10.31
N ILE A 10 12.15 9.98 -10.69
CA ILE A 10 11.09 9.21 -10.04
C ILE A 10 11.58 8.97 -8.62
N PRO A 11 10.87 9.45 -7.58
CA PRO A 11 11.36 9.35 -6.23
C PRO A 11 11.32 7.88 -5.78
N PRO A 12 12.36 7.38 -5.10
CA PRO A 12 12.42 6.00 -4.59
C PRO A 12 11.33 5.70 -3.54
N LYS A 13 10.57 6.72 -3.13
CA LYS A 13 9.41 6.62 -2.25
C LYS A 13 8.37 5.65 -2.78
N ASN A 14 8.10 5.60 -4.09
CA ASN A 14 7.12 4.66 -4.64
C ASN A 14 7.63 3.21 -4.51
N ASP A 15 8.90 2.96 -4.81
CA ASP A 15 9.52 1.64 -4.61
C ASP A 15 9.47 1.21 -3.13
N TYR A 16 9.75 2.14 -2.22
CA TYR A 16 9.61 1.92 -0.78
C TYR A 16 8.17 1.56 -0.38
N ILE A 17 7.18 2.33 -0.82
CA ILE A 17 5.76 2.08 -0.50
C ILE A 17 5.34 0.71 -1.02
N ILE A 18 5.71 0.36 -2.25
CA ILE A 18 5.41 -0.96 -2.82
C ILE A 18 6.05 -2.07 -1.99
N GLY A 19 7.32 -1.91 -1.61
CA GLY A 19 8.01 -2.81 -0.70
C GLY A 19 7.25 -2.99 0.61
N PHE A 20 6.91 -1.88 1.28
CA PHE A 20 6.21 -1.85 2.55
C PHE A 20 4.86 -2.57 2.50
N LEU A 21 4.05 -2.28 1.48
CA LEU A 21 2.75 -2.93 1.31
C LEU A 21 2.88 -4.44 1.07
N ASN A 22 3.91 -4.88 0.34
CA ASN A 22 4.19 -6.31 0.15
C ASN A 22 4.60 -6.98 1.46
N GLY A 23 5.52 -6.38 2.22
CA GLY A 23 5.93 -6.92 3.52
C GLY A 23 4.78 -6.99 4.52
N LEU A 24 3.92 -5.97 4.54
CA LEU A 24 2.73 -5.94 5.39
C LEU A 24 1.73 -7.05 5.01
N ARG A 25 1.49 -7.24 3.71
CA ARG A 25 0.63 -8.32 3.20
C ARG A 25 1.12 -9.69 3.66
N ASP A 26 2.41 -9.97 3.47
CA ASP A 26 2.99 -11.26 3.84
C ASP A 26 2.89 -11.50 5.35
N LYS A 27 3.14 -10.47 6.16
CA LYS A 27 2.97 -10.53 7.61
C LYS A 27 1.53 -10.92 8.00
N PHE A 28 0.53 -10.27 7.40
CA PHE A 28 -0.87 -10.58 7.69
C PHE A 28 -1.26 -11.98 7.22
N LYS A 29 -0.76 -12.41 6.06
CA LYS A 29 -0.95 -13.78 5.58
C LYS A 29 -0.39 -14.80 6.60
N GLU A 30 0.82 -14.60 7.07
CA GLU A 30 1.44 -15.45 8.11
C GLU A 30 0.66 -15.43 9.42
N GLN A 31 0.12 -14.29 9.84
CA GLN A 31 -0.71 -14.20 11.05
C GLN A 31 -2.03 -14.97 10.91
N VAL A 32 -2.68 -14.90 9.74
CA VAL A 32 -3.89 -15.67 9.43
C VAL A 32 -3.58 -17.17 9.50
N GLU A 33 -2.50 -17.60 8.84
CA GLU A 33 -2.08 -19.01 8.77
C GLU A 33 -1.62 -19.57 10.13
N SER A 34 -0.85 -18.81 10.91
CA SER A 34 -0.23 -19.30 12.16
C SER A 34 -1.12 -19.20 13.39
N LYS A 35 -2.04 -18.23 13.44
CA LYS A 35 -2.85 -17.95 14.63
C LYS A 35 -4.34 -18.23 14.43
N GLY A 36 -4.72 -18.72 13.25
CA GLY A 36 -6.13 -18.94 12.89
C GLY A 36 -6.94 -17.65 12.90
N TYR A 37 -6.28 -16.49 12.78
CA TYR A 37 -6.98 -15.22 12.73
C TYR A 37 -7.74 -15.11 11.42
N ALA A 38 -9.07 -15.13 11.48
CA ALA A 38 -9.88 -14.66 10.38
C ALA A 38 -9.73 -13.13 10.31
N LEU A 39 -9.10 -12.62 9.26
CA LEU A 39 -9.16 -11.18 8.97
C LEU A 39 -10.59 -10.87 8.50
N VAL A 40 -11.48 -10.57 9.44
CA VAL A 40 -12.83 -10.15 9.12
C VAL A 40 -12.82 -8.64 8.94
N LEU A 41 -12.71 -8.19 7.69
CA LEU A 41 -13.01 -6.80 7.31
C LEU A 41 -14.52 -6.62 7.35
N VAL A 42 -15.06 -6.33 8.53
CA VAL A 42 -16.47 -5.95 8.68
C VAL A 42 -16.63 -4.54 8.16
N LYS A 43 -17.27 -4.40 7.00
CA LYS A 43 -17.71 -3.09 6.51
C LYS A 43 -19.02 -2.76 7.22
N ASP A 44 -19.11 -1.56 7.78
CA ASP A 44 -20.36 -1.06 8.32
C ASP A 44 -21.40 -0.92 7.19
N ALA A 45 -22.62 -1.40 7.42
CA ALA A 45 -23.67 -1.42 6.41
C ALA A 45 -24.06 -0.01 5.93
N LEU A 46 -24.03 1.00 6.81
CA LEU A 46 -24.31 2.40 6.44
C LEU A 46 -23.21 2.96 5.56
N VAL A 47 -21.95 2.60 5.83
CA VAL A 47 -20.81 3.00 4.99
C VAL A 47 -20.91 2.38 3.60
N VAL A 48 -21.24 1.08 3.51
CA VAL A 48 -21.44 0.40 2.21
C VAL A 48 -22.54 1.09 1.41
N LYS A 49 -23.71 1.29 2.02
CA LYS A 49 -24.84 1.95 1.38
C LYS A 49 -24.50 3.38 0.93
N ALA A 50 -23.87 4.17 1.79
CA ALA A 50 -23.47 5.54 1.46
C ALA A 50 -22.44 5.62 0.32
N VAL A 51 -21.60 4.60 0.14
CA VAL A 51 -20.65 4.52 -0.97
C VAL A 51 -21.37 4.07 -2.26
N GLU A 52 -22.26 3.08 -2.18
CA GLU A 52 -23.04 2.60 -3.32
C GLU A 52 -23.96 3.68 -3.89
N ASP A 53 -24.63 4.45 -3.02
CA ASP A 53 -25.52 5.55 -3.38
C ASP A 53 -24.80 6.68 -4.14
N LYS A 54 -23.48 6.83 -3.96
CA LYS A 54 -22.66 7.80 -4.70
C LYS A 54 -22.49 7.44 -6.17
N LYS A 55 -22.84 6.21 -6.60
CA LYS A 55 -22.72 5.73 -7.98
C LYS A 55 -21.36 6.06 -8.60
N LEU A 56 -20.30 5.88 -7.81
CA LEU A 56 -18.94 6.20 -8.22
C LEU A 56 -18.57 5.36 -9.44
N LYS A 57 -18.04 6.02 -10.47
CA LYS A 57 -17.51 5.32 -11.63
C LYS A 57 -16.22 4.62 -11.22
N SER A 58 -15.96 3.45 -11.80
CA SER A 58 -14.66 2.80 -11.66
C SER A 58 -13.57 3.79 -12.10
N GLY A 59 -12.62 4.06 -11.20
CA GLY A 59 -11.52 4.96 -11.48
C GLY A 59 -10.65 4.41 -12.61
N ARG A 60 -9.94 5.30 -13.31
CA ARG A 60 -8.86 4.85 -14.20
C ARG A 60 -7.73 4.29 -13.34
N THR A 61 -7.21 3.12 -13.72
CA THR A 61 -6.00 2.57 -13.10
C THR A 61 -4.88 3.60 -13.24
N SER A 62 -4.44 4.17 -12.12
CA SER A 62 -3.27 5.05 -12.11
C SER A 62 -2.02 4.19 -12.29
N ARG A 63 -1.19 4.52 -13.29
CA ARG A 63 0.11 3.88 -13.44
C ARG A 63 1.02 4.32 -12.30
N ILE A 64 1.33 3.42 -11.38
CA ILE A 64 2.37 3.68 -10.37
C ILE A 64 3.71 3.67 -11.11
N VAL A 65 4.39 4.81 -11.11
CA VAL A 65 5.72 4.93 -11.69
C VAL A 65 6.75 4.55 -10.62
N MET A 66 7.52 3.50 -10.89
CA MET A 66 8.59 3.02 -10.01
C MET A 66 9.94 3.54 -10.49
N ALA A 67 10.81 3.95 -9.56
CA ALA A 67 12.16 4.39 -9.88
C ALA A 67 13.12 3.22 -10.14
N GLY A 68 12.72 2.00 -9.77
CA GLY A 68 13.56 0.80 -9.90
C GLY A 68 14.58 0.66 -8.78
N SER A 69 14.42 1.39 -7.66
CA SER A 69 15.33 1.31 -6.53
C SER A 69 15.10 0.03 -5.72
N THR A 70 15.91 -0.99 -5.98
CA THR A 70 15.87 -2.26 -5.23
C THR A 70 16.07 -2.03 -3.73
N GLY A 71 17.04 -1.19 -3.33
CA GLY A 71 17.30 -0.90 -1.92
C GLY A 71 16.10 -0.26 -1.20
N ALA A 72 15.42 0.69 -1.85
CA ALA A 72 14.21 1.30 -1.28
C ALA A 72 13.08 0.28 -1.12
N ARG A 73 12.89 -0.58 -2.13
CA ARG A 73 11.88 -1.65 -2.11
C ARG A 73 12.14 -2.69 -1.02
N GLU A 74 13.39 -3.11 -0.85
CA GLU A 74 13.77 -4.03 0.23
C GLU A 74 13.63 -3.40 1.61
N ALA A 75 14.03 -2.13 1.77
CA ALA A 75 13.87 -1.39 3.01
C ALA A 75 12.38 -1.29 3.40
N GLY A 76 11.53 -0.91 2.44
CA GLY A 76 10.08 -0.90 2.62
C GLY A 76 9.57 -2.27 3.07
N TYR A 77 9.95 -3.34 2.36
CA TYR A 77 9.53 -4.70 2.68
C TYR A 77 9.86 -5.10 4.12
N ARG A 78 11.11 -4.88 4.56
CA ARG A 78 11.52 -5.18 5.93
C ARG A 78 10.71 -4.41 6.98
N GLU A 79 10.42 -3.14 6.73
CA GLU A 79 9.61 -2.34 7.67
C GLU A 79 8.15 -2.78 7.68
N GLY A 80 7.58 -3.14 6.52
CA GLY A 80 6.24 -3.73 6.43
C GLY A 80 6.11 -5.02 7.24
N ARG A 81 7.13 -5.90 7.19
CA ARG A 81 7.19 -7.12 8.01
C ARG A 81 7.23 -6.84 9.51
N LYS A 82 7.85 -5.73 9.92
CA LYS A 82 7.95 -5.29 11.31
C LYS A 82 6.72 -4.52 11.82
N PHE A 83 5.73 -4.24 10.96
CA PHE A 83 4.53 -3.53 11.36
C PHE A 83 3.90 -4.15 12.61
N ASN A 84 3.55 -3.32 13.58
CA ASN A 84 2.91 -3.75 14.82
C ASN A 84 1.89 -2.68 15.20
N GLU A 85 0.61 -3.05 15.22
CA GLU A 85 -0.51 -2.18 15.52
C GLU A 85 -0.42 -1.55 16.92
N LYS A 86 0.28 -2.21 17.85
CA LYS A 86 0.48 -1.74 19.23
C LYS A 86 1.63 -0.75 19.37
N ARG A 87 2.48 -0.60 18.34
CA ARG A 87 3.37 0.56 18.26
C ARG A 87 2.51 1.76 17.87
N LYS A 88 1.96 2.46 18.87
CA LYS A 88 1.56 3.86 18.68
C LYS A 88 2.74 4.58 18.03
N MET A 89 2.49 5.28 16.93
CA MET A 89 3.40 6.35 16.49
C MET A 89 3.28 7.44 17.57
N LEU A 90 4.08 7.32 18.62
CA LEU A 90 4.34 8.39 19.55
C LEU A 90 5.60 9.12 19.06
N GLN A 91 5.41 10.43 18.92
CA GLN A 91 6.34 11.48 18.49
C GLN A 91 6.39 11.75 16.99
#